data_AF-A0A2T5CGU9-F1
#
_entry.id   AF-A0A2T5CGU9-F1
#
_cell.length_a   1.000
_cell.length_b   1.000
_cell.length_c   1.000
_cell.angle_alpha   90.00
_cell.angle_beta   90.00
_cell.angle_gamma   90.00
#
_symmetry.space_group_name_H-M   'P 1'
#
loop_
_entity.id
_entity.type
_entity.pdbx_description
1 polymer ?
#
loop_
_entity_poly.entity_id
_entity_poly.type
_entity_poly.pdbx_seq_one_letter_code
_entity_poly.pdbx_strand_id
1 'polypeptide(L)'
;MRFLEINAPIKEDAQSGVKQGGLDSDSADLIYISCLPWLHFTSLINPVHLKPADSFPRIIWGRFMKRGHGHVMSLNVQVHHGLADGLHISALINTFQDLCSAPDAGFSPATKGRAL
;
A
#
# COMPACT_ATOMS: atom_id res chain seq x y z
N MET A 1 -7.16 -2.00 20.40
CA MET A 1 -8.24 -2.09 19.38
C MET A 1 -8.35 -3.53 18.91
N ARG A 2 -9.55 -4.12 18.88
CA ARG A 2 -9.81 -5.55 18.57
C ARG A 2 -9.94 -5.86 17.07
N PHE A 3 -9.61 -4.88 16.23
CA PHE A 3 -9.91 -4.88 14.79
C PHE A 3 -9.25 -6.03 14.04
N LEU A 4 -7.97 -6.33 14.30
CA LEU A 4 -7.28 -7.44 13.65
C LEU A 4 -7.71 -8.81 14.19
N GLU A 5 -8.05 -8.90 15.48
CA GLU A 5 -8.53 -10.15 16.09
C GLU A 5 -9.87 -10.59 15.51
N ILE A 6 -10.78 -9.65 15.24
CA ILE A 6 -12.09 -9.93 14.63
C ILE A 6 -11.94 -10.43 13.19
N ASN A 7 -10.90 -9.97 12.49
CA ASN A 7 -10.67 -10.26 11.08
C ASN A 7 -9.67 -11.41 10.86
N ALA A 8 -9.34 -12.19 11.90
CA ALA A 8 -8.49 -13.38 11.78
C ALA A 8 -8.94 -14.36 10.66
N PRO A 9 -10.25 -14.61 10.43
CA PRO A 9 -10.68 -15.47 9.33
C PRO A 9 -10.31 -14.93 7.93
N ILE A 10 -10.28 -13.61 7.74
CA ILE A 10 -9.89 -12.99 6.46
C ILE A 10 -8.39 -13.20 6.22
N LYS A 11 -7.58 -13.10 7.28
CA LYS A 11 -6.15 -13.35 7.20
C LYS A 11 -5.86 -14.81 6.82
N GLU A 12 -6.57 -15.75 7.44
CA GLU A 12 -6.45 -17.19 7.14
C GLU A 12 -6.91 -17.51 5.71
N ASP A 13 -8.03 -16.94 5.27
CA ASP A 13 -8.54 -17.12 3.90
C ASP A 13 -7.56 -16.58 2.86
N ALA A 14 -7.00 -15.39 3.10
CA ALA A 14 -5.99 -14.81 2.21
C ALA A 14 -4.71 -15.64 2.11
N GLN A 15 -4.24 -16.20 3.24
CA GLN A 15 -3.10 -17.12 3.26
C GLN A 15 -3.34 -18.39 2.44
N SER A 16 -4.59 -18.87 2.37
CA SER A 16 -4.93 -20.02 1.52
C SER A 16 -4.76 -19.70 0.03
N GLY A 17 -4.95 -18.44 -0.37
CA GLY A 17 -4.76 -17.96 -1.74
C GLY A 17 -3.34 -17.86 -2.22
N VAL A 18 -2.43 -17.46 -1.33
CA VAL A 18 -0.99 -17.45 -1.62
C VAL A 18 -0.54 -18.85 -2.06
N LYS A 19 -1.00 -19.89 -1.36
CA LYS A 19 -0.70 -21.29 -1.66
C LYS A 19 -1.29 -21.77 -3.00
N GLN A 20 -2.41 -21.19 -3.44
CA GLN A 20 -3.06 -21.55 -4.71
C GLN A 20 -2.48 -20.80 -5.91
N GLY A 21 -1.96 -19.59 -5.72
CA GLY A 21 -1.39 -18.74 -6.76
C GLY A 21 -0.01 -19.15 -7.28
N GLY A 22 0.54 -20.28 -6.80
CA GLY A 22 1.87 -20.76 -7.18
C GLY A 22 3.01 -19.87 -6.68
N LEU A 23 2.74 -18.97 -5.73
CA LEU A 23 3.76 -18.20 -5.04
C LEU A 23 4.25 -19.02 -3.84
N ASP A 24 5.58 -19.13 -3.67
CA ASP A 24 6.18 -19.90 -2.58
C ASP A 24 5.65 -19.44 -1.22
N SER A 25 5.58 -20.29 -0.19
CA SER A 25 5.01 -19.92 1.11
C SER A 25 5.69 -18.74 1.81
N ASP A 26 6.91 -18.38 1.39
CA ASP A 26 7.65 -17.19 1.83
C ASP A 26 7.17 -15.88 1.16
N SER A 27 6.21 -15.96 0.22
CA SER A 27 5.62 -14.83 -0.51
C SER A 27 4.39 -14.21 0.18
N ALA A 28 4.11 -14.57 1.43
CA ALA A 28 2.99 -13.99 2.17
C ALA A 28 3.21 -12.50 2.52
N ASP A 29 4.43 -11.98 2.36
CA ASP A 29 4.84 -10.61 2.71
C ASP A 29 5.01 -9.70 1.47
N LEU A 30 4.05 -9.76 0.54
CA LEU A 30 4.10 -8.95 -0.68
C LEU A 30 3.36 -7.62 -0.55
N ILE A 31 3.95 -6.59 -1.16
CA ILE A 31 3.28 -5.34 -1.53
C ILE A 31 3.38 -5.22 -3.03
N TYR A 32 2.25 -5.08 -3.71
CA TYR A 32 2.24 -4.86 -5.15
C TYR A 32 2.39 -3.38 -5.46
N ILE A 33 3.41 -3.07 -6.25
CA ILE A 33 3.75 -1.70 -6.62
C ILE A 33 3.70 -1.56 -8.14
N SER A 34 3.11 -0.47 -8.64
CA SER A 34 3.11 -0.17 -10.08
C SER A 34 3.24 1.32 -10.35
N CYS A 35 3.85 1.64 -11.49
CA CYS A 35 4.02 3.00 -11.98
C CYS A 35 3.29 3.14 -13.32
N LEU A 36 2.41 4.15 -13.42
CA LEU A 36 1.74 4.56 -14.65
C LEU A 36 2.29 5.92 -15.11
N PRO A 37 3.55 5.99 -15.59
CA PRO A 37 4.26 7.26 -15.78
C PRO A 37 3.64 8.14 -16.89
N TRP A 38 2.77 7.57 -17.71
CA TRP A 38 2.09 8.27 -18.80
C TRP A 38 0.75 8.87 -18.40
N LEU A 39 0.15 8.43 -17.28
CA LEU A 39 -1.23 8.75 -16.91
C LEU A 39 -1.29 9.54 -15.60
N HIS A 40 -1.90 10.72 -15.64
CA HIS A 40 -2.35 11.43 -14.45
C HIS A 40 -3.81 11.07 -14.18
N PHE A 41 -4.09 10.37 -13.08
CA PHE A 41 -5.43 9.86 -12.76
C PHE A 41 -5.99 10.50 -11.50
N THR A 42 -7.32 10.50 -11.37
CA THR A 42 -8.03 10.93 -10.15
C THR A 42 -8.55 9.75 -9.33
N SER A 43 -8.75 8.59 -9.96
CA SER A 43 -9.19 7.35 -9.30
C SER A 43 -8.70 6.13 -10.09
N LEU A 44 -8.47 5.03 -9.38
CA LEU A 44 -8.07 3.74 -9.94
C LEU A 44 -8.57 2.64 -9.00
N ILE A 45 -9.12 1.57 -9.57
CA ILE A 45 -9.46 0.33 -8.86
C ILE A 45 -8.85 -0.85 -9.58
N ASN A 46 -8.31 -1.80 -8.83
CA ASN A 46 -7.79 -3.04 -9.39
C ASN A 46 -8.90 -4.09 -9.25
N PRO A 47 -9.13 -4.91 -10.28
CA PRO A 47 -9.91 -6.11 -10.09
C PRO A 47 -9.15 -7.04 -9.14
N VAL A 48 -9.82 -7.52 -8.11
CA VAL A 48 -9.26 -8.43 -7.11
C VAL A 48 -10.13 -9.68 -7.03
N HIS A 49 -9.50 -10.80 -6.70
CA HIS A 49 -10.24 -12.02 -6.42
C HIS A 49 -10.98 -11.86 -5.08
N LEU A 50 -12.26 -12.26 -5.05
CA LEU A 50 -13.04 -12.26 -3.82
C LEU A 50 -12.80 -13.51 -2.97
N LYS A 51 -12.35 -14.59 -3.60
CA LYS A 51 -12.01 -15.87 -2.97
C LYS A 51 -10.84 -16.52 -3.70
N PRO A 52 -9.81 -16.96 -2.97
CA PRO A 52 -9.48 -16.54 -1.60
C PRO A 52 -9.29 -15.01 -1.49
N ALA A 53 -9.52 -14.44 -0.31
CA ALA A 53 -9.51 -13.00 -0.09
C ALA A 53 -8.17 -12.38 -0.50
N ASP A 54 -8.22 -11.29 -1.26
CA ASP A 54 -7.02 -10.54 -1.61
C ASP A 54 -6.59 -9.61 -0.46
N SER A 55 -5.51 -9.96 0.23
CA SER A 55 -4.98 -9.20 1.36
C SER A 55 -3.78 -8.32 1.04
N PHE A 56 -3.22 -8.39 -0.17
CA PHE A 56 -1.96 -7.71 -0.48
C PHE A 56 -2.18 -6.21 -0.69
N PRO A 57 -1.49 -5.33 0.06
CA PRO A 57 -1.54 -3.91 -0.23
C PRO A 57 -1.06 -3.61 -1.65
N ARG A 58 -1.77 -2.72 -2.34
CA ARG A 58 -1.44 -2.25 -3.68
C ARG A 58 -1.20 -0.75 -3.67
N ILE A 59 -0.06 -0.34 -4.20
CA ILE A 59 0.33 1.06 -4.32
C ILE A 59 0.61 1.35 -5.79
N ILE A 60 -0.11 2.32 -6.35
CA ILE A 60 0.06 2.74 -7.74
C ILE A 60 0.24 4.24 -7.77
N TRP A 61 1.25 4.72 -8.48
CA TRP A 61 1.39 6.15 -8.75
C TRP A 61 1.40 6.46 -10.24
N GLY A 62 0.95 7.67 -10.56
CA GLY A 62 0.81 8.17 -11.92
C GLY A 62 1.87 9.18 -12.31
N ARG A 63 1.66 9.79 -13.47
CA ARG A 63 2.45 10.90 -14.00
C ARG A 63 2.42 12.11 -13.07
N PHE A 64 3.58 12.70 -12.84
CA PHE A 64 3.74 13.99 -12.16
C PHE A 64 3.21 15.14 -13.03
N MET A 65 2.54 16.09 -12.38
CA MET A 65 2.03 17.30 -13.00
C MET A 65 2.51 18.53 -12.23
N LYS A 66 2.84 19.60 -12.95
CA LYS A 66 3.18 20.88 -12.32
C LYS A 66 1.91 21.52 -11.74
N ARG A 67 1.97 21.97 -10.49
CA ARG A 67 0.89 22.73 -9.83
C ARG A 67 1.50 23.85 -9.00
N GLY A 68 1.35 25.09 -9.48
CA GLY A 68 2.00 26.26 -8.88
C GLY A 68 3.53 26.12 -8.90
N HIS A 69 4.14 26.26 -7.73
CA HIS A 69 5.59 26.12 -7.54
C HIS A 69 6.05 24.67 -7.32
N GLY A 70 5.12 23.72 -7.20
CA GLY A 70 5.42 22.33 -6.90
C GLY A 70 4.99 21.35 -7.99
N HIS A 71 5.21 20.07 -7.71
CA HIS A 71 4.67 18.96 -8.48
C HIS A 71 3.63 18.21 -7.65
N VAL A 72 2.61 17.70 -8.30
CA VAL A 72 1.64 16.78 -7.72
C VAL A 72 1.70 15.46 -8.46
N MET A 73 1.45 14.37 -7.75
CA MET A 73 1.46 13.01 -8.26
C MET A 73 0.17 12.32 -7.84
N SER A 74 -0.47 11.62 -8.76
CA SER A 74 -1.58 10.72 -8.42
C SER A 74 -1.03 9.54 -7.61
N LEU A 75 -1.65 9.24 -6.48
CA LEU A 75 -1.33 8.09 -5.65
C LEU A 75 -2.61 7.32 -5.33
N ASN A 76 -2.62 6.02 -5.59
CA ASN A 76 -3.66 5.09 -5.22
C ASN A 76 -3.10 4.09 -4.20
N VAL A 77 -3.82 3.90 -3.12
CA VAL A 77 -3.53 2.89 -2.10
C VAL A 77 -4.79 2.04 -1.95
N GLN A 78 -4.67 0.75 -2.23
CA GLN A 78 -5.77 -0.19 -2.13
C GLN A 78 -5.39 -1.29 -1.15
N VAL A 79 -6.26 -1.49 -0.16
CA VAL A 79 -6.07 -2.42 0.95
C VAL A 79 -7.37 -3.13 1.26
N HIS A 80 -7.28 -4.32 1.85
CA HIS A 80 -8.45 -5.01 2.36
C HIS A 80 -8.94 -4.31 3.64
N HIS A 81 -10.20 -3.83 3.66
CA HIS A 81 -10.72 -3.07 4.79
C HIS A 81 -10.85 -3.91 6.08
N GLY A 82 -10.89 -5.24 5.98
CA GLY A 82 -10.76 -6.12 7.15
C GLY A 82 -9.37 -6.11 7.80
N LEU A 83 -8.34 -5.57 7.14
CA LEU A 83 -6.94 -5.61 7.61
C LEU A 83 -6.35 -4.22 7.85
N ALA A 84 -6.90 -3.19 7.22
CA ALA A 84 -6.53 -1.79 7.44
C ALA A 84 -7.77 -0.89 7.37
N ASP A 85 -7.69 0.28 8.01
CA ASP A 85 -8.75 1.28 8.04
C ASP A 85 -8.19 2.68 7.72
N GLY A 86 -9.04 3.70 7.82
CA GLY A 86 -8.65 5.08 7.53
C GLY A 86 -7.49 5.62 8.39
N LEU A 87 -7.32 5.13 9.63
CA LEU A 87 -6.20 5.54 10.48
C LEU A 87 -4.87 5.10 9.86
N HIS A 88 -4.77 3.84 9.48
CA HIS A 88 -3.58 3.28 8.84
C HIS A 88 -3.24 3.98 7.53
N ILE A 89 -4.27 4.24 6.69
CA ILE A 89 -4.08 4.91 5.40
C ILE A 89 -3.64 6.36 5.60
N SER A 90 -4.22 7.08 6.57
CA SER A 90 -3.81 8.45 6.86
C SER A 90 -2.36 8.54 7.35
N ALA A 91 -1.93 7.62 8.22
CA ALA A 91 -0.56 7.56 8.71
C ALA A 91 0.44 7.29 7.57
N LEU A 92 0.10 6.36 6.66
CA LEU A 92 0.89 6.08 5.47
C LEU A 92 1.04 7.33 4.58
N ILE A 93 -0.07 7.99 4.24
CA ILE A 93 -0.06 9.16 3.34
C ILE A 93 0.74 10.32 3.93
N ASN A 94 0.58 10.59 5.23
CA ASN A 94 1.33 11.65 5.90
C ASN A 94 2.83 11.35 5.91
N THR A 95 3.21 10.12 6.30
CA THR A 95 4.62 9.69 6.31
C THR A 95 5.23 9.74 4.91
N PHE A 96 4.47 9.33 3.88
CA PHE A 96 4.91 9.39 2.50
C PHE A 96 5.14 10.84 2.05
N GLN A 97 4.23 11.75 2.40
CA GLN A 97 4.38 13.16 2.09
C GLN A 97 5.61 13.78 2.78
N ASP A 98 5.87 13.44 4.04
CA ASP A 98 7.05 13.90 4.77
C ASP A 98 8.34 13.42 4.10
N LEU A 99 8.38 12.15 3.69
CA LEU A 99 9.52 11.57 2.94
C LEU A 99 9.70 12.24 1.58
N CYS A 100 8.63 12.56 0.86
CA CYS A 100 8.74 13.32 -0.39
C CYS A 100 9.24 14.75 -0.19
N SER A 101 8.95 15.34 0.97
CA SER A 101 9.35 16.73 1.31
C SER A 101 10.81 16.79 1.75
N ALA A 102 11.34 15.70 2.32
CA ALA A 102 12.72 15.57 2.78
C ALA A 102 13.29 14.17 2.45
N PRO A 103 13.54 13.86 1.17
CA PRO A 103 13.92 12.51 0.74
C PRO A 103 15.22 12.02 1.39
N ASP A 104 16.20 12.89 1.56
CA ASP A 104 17.49 12.56 2.19
C ASP A 104 17.33 12.09 3.65
N ALA A 105 16.31 12.58 4.36
CA ALA A 105 16.02 12.16 5.72
C ALA A 105 15.52 10.71 5.80
N GLY A 106 14.82 10.24 4.76
CA GLY A 106 14.31 8.87 4.68
C GLY A 106 15.41 7.81 4.56
N PHE A 107 16.54 8.18 3.95
CA PHE A 107 17.66 7.26 3.69
C PHE A 107 18.86 7.48 4.61
N SER A 108 18.75 8.41 5.56
CA SER A 108 19.82 8.69 6.53
C SER A 108 20.07 7.50 7.47
N PRO A 109 21.33 7.22 7.85
CA PRO A 109 21.68 6.15 8.80
C PRO A 109 20.95 6.27 10.15
N ALA A 110 20.59 7.49 10.56
CA ALA A 110 19.86 7.77 11.80
C ALA A 110 18.40 7.27 11.79
N THR A 111 17.85 6.97 10.62
CA THR A 111 16.46 6.50 10.45
C THR A 111 16.35 4.97 10.59
N LYS A 112 17.49 4.24 10.60
CA LYS A 112 17.56 2.80 10.91
C LYS A 112 17.24 2.55 12.37
N GLY A 113 15.96 2.43 12.70
CA GLY A 113 15.48 2.17 14.07
C GLY A 113 14.10 2.75 14.37
N ARG A 114 13.55 3.57 13.48
CA ARG A 114 12.15 3.99 13.57
C ARG A 114 11.28 2.80 13.16
N ALA A 115 10.89 1.99 14.15
CA ALA A 115 9.79 1.04 13.96
C ALA A 115 8.58 1.84 13.47
N LEU A 116 8.11 1.48 12.27
CA LEU A 116 6.76 1.81 11.82
C LEU A 116 5.75 1.03 12.66
#